data_AF-A0A8J3V6Y5-F1
#
_entry.id   AF-A0A8J3V6Y5-F1
#
_cell.length_a   1.000
_cell.length_b   1.000
_cell.length_c   1.000
_cell.angle_alpha   90.00
_cell.angle_beta   90.00
_cell.angle_gamma   90.00
#
_symmetry.space_group_name_H-M   'P 1'
#
loop_
_entity.id
_entity.type
_entity.pdbx_description
1 polymer ?
#
loop_
_entity_poly.entity_id
_entity_poly.type
_entity_poly.pdbx_seq_one_letter_code
_entity_poly.pdbx_strand_id
1 'polypeptide(L)'
;MDRPISTTVHVEHSAKSFAIIDDFISLRPALRGRDTRQVHLTIQIAAEESPGLELDSLKQDLLAADELRSAAIESRTGLPTGGMGPILETLLISFASGGVGVALVEGVFGWLRSRPAGITVKFSNGDRSVEVDDRTARDPAAVIALLQALDVIESGPRGK
;
A
#
# COMPACT_ATOMS: atom_id res chain seq x y z
N MET A 1 -3.30 -14.30 31.99
CA MET A 1 -4.43 -14.18 31.06
C MET A 1 -4.05 -13.09 30.07
N ASP A 2 -3.52 -13.51 28.93
CA ASP A 2 -3.04 -12.65 27.85
C ASP A 2 -4.25 -12.29 26.98
N ARG A 3 -4.56 -10.99 26.83
CA ARG A 3 -5.67 -10.56 25.96
C ARG A 3 -5.14 -10.48 24.53
N PRO A 4 -5.82 -11.06 23.52
CA PRO A 4 -5.45 -10.82 22.15
C PRO A 4 -5.64 -9.32 21.85
N ILE A 5 -4.57 -8.68 21.42
CA ILE A 5 -4.59 -7.33 20.86
C ILE A 5 -5.42 -7.45 19.58
N SER A 6 -6.68 -7.03 19.62
CA SER A 6 -7.49 -6.87 18.40
C SER A 6 -6.91 -5.70 17.63
N THR A 7 -5.91 -5.97 16.79
CA THR A 7 -5.40 -5.00 15.82
C THR A 7 -6.52 -4.72 14.82
N THR A 8 -7.17 -3.58 15.00
CA THR A 8 -8.26 -3.17 14.13
C THR A 8 -7.65 -2.46 12.94
N VAL A 9 -7.59 -3.16 11.80
CA VAL A 9 -7.26 -2.57 10.52
C VAL A 9 -8.47 -1.75 10.07
N HIS A 10 -8.36 -0.42 10.13
CA HIS A 10 -9.44 0.46 9.70
C HIS A 10 -9.50 0.50 8.18
N VAL A 11 -10.59 -0.04 7.62
CA VAL A 11 -10.86 -0.01 6.18
C VAL A 11 -11.84 1.12 5.89
N GLU A 12 -11.41 2.11 5.13
CA GLU A 12 -12.25 3.20 4.66
C GLU A 12 -12.60 2.99 3.18
N HIS A 13 -13.88 3.16 2.85
CA HIS A 13 -14.37 3.12 1.48
C HIS A 13 -14.17 4.51 0.87
N SER A 14 -13.14 4.67 0.02
CA SER A 14 -12.77 6.00 -0.48
C SER A 14 -13.63 6.36 -1.69
N ALA A 15 -14.63 7.20 -1.48
CA ALA A 15 -15.43 7.78 -2.56
C ALA A 15 -14.99 9.23 -2.77
N LYS A 16 -13.95 9.50 -3.58
CA LYS A 16 -13.81 10.70 -4.47
C LYS A 16 -12.41 11.16 -4.89
N SER A 17 -11.29 10.60 -4.45
CA SER A 17 -9.97 11.19 -4.77
C SER A 17 -9.28 10.51 -5.96
N PHE A 18 -9.78 10.72 -7.20
CA PHE A 18 -9.34 9.91 -8.35
C PHE A 18 -8.87 10.64 -9.61
N ALA A 19 -8.47 11.90 -9.52
CA ALA A 19 -7.99 12.61 -10.72
C ALA A 19 -6.54 12.24 -11.12
N ILE A 20 -5.69 11.81 -10.19
CA ILE A 20 -4.25 11.55 -10.46
C ILE A 20 -3.99 10.08 -10.88
N ILE A 21 -4.83 9.15 -10.42
CA ILE A 21 -4.67 7.71 -10.65
C ILE A 21 -5.20 7.31 -12.04
N ASP A 22 -6.23 7.98 -12.53
CA ASP A 22 -6.90 7.68 -13.81
C ASP A 22 -5.99 7.92 -15.05
N ASP A 23 -5.11 8.94 -14.97
CA ASP A 23 -4.14 9.26 -16.02
C ASP A 23 -3.09 8.15 -16.21
N PHE A 24 -2.63 7.54 -15.10
CA PHE A 24 -1.65 6.45 -15.14
C PHE A 24 -2.26 5.14 -15.66
N ILE A 25 -3.49 4.82 -15.25
CA ILE A 25 -4.22 3.63 -15.72
C ILE A 25 -4.46 3.72 -17.24
N SER A 26 -4.67 4.93 -17.77
CA SER A 26 -4.95 5.18 -19.18
C SER A 26 -3.71 5.10 -20.10
N LEU A 27 -2.48 5.07 -19.57
CA LEU A 27 -1.24 5.24 -20.34
C LEU A 27 -0.52 3.95 -20.78
N ARG A 28 -1.10 2.75 -20.63
CA ARG A 28 -0.44 1.50 -21.06
C ARG A 28 -1.14 0.77 -22.23
N PRO A 29 -0.49 0.66 -23.41
CA PRO A 29 -0.97 -0.15 -24.51
C PRO A 29 -0.55 -1.63 -24.39
N ALA A 30 -1.53 -2.51 -24.59
CA ALA A 30 -1.44 -3.88 -25.11
C ALA A 30 -0.15 -4.68 -24.87
N LEU A 31 -0.07 -5.39 -23.72
CA LEU A 31 0.74 -6.60 -23.62
C LEU A 31 -0.15 -7.82 -23.89
N ARG A 32 0.07 -8.40 -25.07
CA ARG A 32 -0.58 -9.59 -25.59
C ARG A 32 -0.22 -10.82 -24.73
N GLY A 33 -1.23 -11.50 -24.18
CA GLY A 33 -1.16 -12.93 -23.87
C GLY A 33 -0.84 -13.33 -22.42
N ARG A 34 -1.72 -12.97 -21.48
CA ARG A 34 -2.24 -13.78 -20.36
C ARG A 34 -3.11 -12.84 -19.53
N ASP A 35 -4.23 -13.34 -19.01
CA ASP A 35 -5.19 -12.60 -18.18
C ASP A 35 -4.59 -12.27 -16.79
N THR A 36 -3.42 -11.64 -16.75
CA THR A 36 -2.83 -11.17 -15.50
C THR A 36 -3.51 -9.86 -15.16
N ARG A 37 -4.47 -9.90 -14.24
CA ARG A 37 -5.07 -8.70 -13.67
C ARG A 37 -3.94 -7.86 -13.07
N GLN A 38 -3.69 -6.71 -13.68
CA GLN A 38 -2.71 -5.75 -13.17
C GLN A 38 -3.32 -5.11 -11.93
N VAL A 39 -2.61 -5.20 -10.81
CA VAL A 39 -3.01 -4.60 -9.54
C VAL A 39 -2.24 -3.30 -9.39
N HIS A 40 -2.98 -2.23 -9.09
CA HIS A 40 -2.42 -0.93 -8.78
C HIS A 40 -2.65 -0.66 -7.29
N LEU A 41 -1.56 -0.43 -6.56
CA LEU A 41 -1.59 0.00 -5.18
C LEU A 41 -0.91 1.36 -5.06
N THR A 42 -1.52 2.19 -4.23
CA THR A 42 -1.00 3.49 -3.81
C THR A 42 -0.61 3.38 -2.36
N ILE A 43 0.61 3.82 -2.03
CA ILE A 43 1.11 3.91 -0.66
C ILE A 43 1.36 5.38 -0.35
N GLN A 44 0.78 5.89 0.73
CA GLN A 44 1.00 7.25 1.20
C GLN A 44 1.65 7.20 2.58
N ILE A 45 2.63 8.07 2.81
CA ILE A 45 3.27 8.20 4.13
C ILE A 45 2.82 9.51 4.78
N ALA A 46 2.33 9.38 6.00
CA ALA A 46 2.12 10.47 6.93
C ALA A 46 3.16 10.34 8.06
N ALA A 47 4.05 11.33 8.15
CA ALA A 47 5.06 11.45 9.20
C ALA A 47 5.11 12.91 9.67
N GLU A 48 5.39 13.13 10.96
CA GLU A 48 5.57 14.48 11.52
C GLU A 48 6.77 15.21 10.90
N GLU A 49 7.85 14.47 10.65
CA GLU A 49 9.11 15.03 10.15
C GLU A 49 9.48 14.38 8.82
N SER A 50 9.70 15.20 7.80
CA SER A 50 10.30 14.83 6.51
C SER A 50 9.68 13.61 5.80
N PRO A 51 8.36 13.64 5.45
CA PRO A 51 7.69 12.53 4.78
C PRO A 51 8.36 12.08 3.48
N GLY A 52 9.08 12.96 2.77
CA GLY A 52 9.78 12.63 1.53
C GLY A 52 11.03 11.78 1.74
N LEU A 53 11.74 11.97 2.86
CA LEU A 53 12.88 11.13 3.21
C LEU A 53 12.41 9.73 3.60
N GLU A 54 11.29 9.64 4.32
CA GLU A 54 10.70 8.36 4.69
C GLU A 54 10.16 7.62 3.45
N LEU A 55 9.57 8.34 2.49
CA LEU A 55 9.12 7.75 1.23
C LEU A 55 10.28 7.21 0.39
N ASP A 56 11.36 7.98 0.25
CA ASP A 56 12.54 7.51 -0.47
C ASP A 56 13.16 6.29 0.23
N SER A 57 13.22 6.32 1.55
CA SER A 57 13.76 5.20 2.32
C SER A 57 12.90 3.94 2.21
N LEU A 58 11.57 4.06 2.23
CA LEU A 58 10.67 2.94 1.94
C LEU A 58 10.88 2.43 0.52
N LYS A 59 10.96 3.33 -0.47
CA LYS A 59 11.19 2.96 -1.87
C LYS A 59 12.48 2.17 -2.04
N GLN A 60 13.57 2.58 -1.39
CA GLN A 60 14.86 1.88 -1.43
C GLN A 60 14.77 0.48 -0.83
N ASP A 61 14.07 0.33 0.31
CA ASP A 61 13.84 -0.96 0.95
C ASP A 61 13.03 -1.91 0.05
N LEU A 62 11.95 -1.40 -0.55
CA LEU A 62 11.13 -2.17 -1.50
C LEU A 62 11.91 -2.57 -2.76
N LEU A 63 12.78 -1.69 -3.28
CA LEU A 63 13.61 -2.01 -4.44
C LEU A 63 14.71 -3.04 -4.14
N ALA A 64 15.06 -3.26 -2.87
CA ALA A 64 16.02 -4.28 -2.45
C ALA A 64 15.41 -5.69 -2.39
N ALA A 65 14.08 -5.82 -2.34
CA ALA A 65 13.39 -7.10 -2.35
C ALA A 65 13.33 -7.70 -3.78
N ASP A 66 13.83 -8.93 -3.94
CA ASP A 66 13.91 -9.58 -5.25
C ASP A 66 12.50 -9.84 -5.84
N GLU A 67 11.54 -10.16 -4.99
CA GLU A 67 10.15 -10.41 -5.34
C GLU A 67 9.46 -9.16 -5.93
N LEU A 68 9.93 -7.97 -5.57
CA LEU A 68 9.39 -6.68 -6.03
C LEU A 68 10.09 -6.16 -7.28
N ARG A 69 11.11 -6.85 -7.78
CA ARG A 69 11.85 -6.45 -9.00
C ARG A 69 10.97 -6.39 -10.25
N SER A 70 9.86 -7.13 -10.25
CA SER A 70 8.86 -7.13 -11.32
C SER A 70 7.79 -6.03 -11.17
N ALA A 71 7.73 -5.36 -10.01
CA ALA A 71 6.80 -4.27 -9.76
C ALA A 71 7.34 -2.95 -10.34
N ALA A 72 6.45 -2.17 -10.95
CA ALA A 72 6.75 -0.79 -11.33
C ALA A 72 6.45 0.11 -10.13
N ILE A 73 7.48 0.78 -9.58
CA ILE A 73 7.38 1.67 -8.42
C ILE A 73 7.72 3.09 -8.85
N GLU A 74 6.78 4.01 -8.71
CA GLU A 74 6.92 5.44 -9.04
C GLU A 74 6.61 6.31 -7.81
N SER A 75 7.49 7.26 -7.50
CA SER A 75 7.29 8.22 -6.42
C SER A 75 6.69 9.52 -6.96
N ARG A 76 5.63 10.01 -6.32
CA ARG A 76 5.01 11.30 -6.60
C ARG A 76 4.77 12.09 -5.31
N THR A 77 5.07 13.37 -5.37
CA THR A 77 4.60 14.34 -4.37
C THR A 77 3.16 14.72 -4.70
N GLY A 78 2.23 14.38 -3.82
CA GLY A 78 0.82 14.71 -3.97
C GLY A 78 0.46 15.98 -3.20
N LEU A 79 -0.34 16.86 -3.80
CA LEU A 79 -0.99 17.94 -3.06
C LEU A 79 -2.18 17.35 -2.27
N PRO A 80 -2.32 17.60 -0.96
CA PRO A 80 -3.47 17.12 -0.20
C PRO A 80 -4.76 17.68 -0.83
N THR A 81 -5.69 16.79 -1.17
CA THR A 81 -6.96 17.19 -1.79
C THR A 81 -7.88 17.72 -0.69
N GLY A 82 -8.02 19.05 -0.59
CA GLY A 82 -9.13 19.68 0.13
C GLY A 82 -8.88 20.23 1.54
N GLY A 83 -7.65 20.61 1.90
CA GLY A 83 -7.40 21.34 3.14
C GLY A 83 -5.91 21.46 3.42
N MET A 84 -5.51 22.41 4.26
CA MET A 84 -4.16 22.56 4.81
C MET A 84 -3.77 21.32 5.63
N GLY A 85 -3.52 20.20 4.95
CA GLY A 85 -3.01 18.95 5.52
C GLY A 85 -1.50 18.83 5.28
N PRO A 86 -0.82 17.93 6.01
CA PRO A 86 0.60 17.66 5.80
C PRO A 86 0.87 17.26 4.35
N ILE A 87 2.06 17.60 3.84
CA ILE A 87 2.51 17.18 2.52
C ILE A 87 2.50 15.64 2.48
N LEU A 88 1.76 15.06 1.54
CA LEU A 88 1.64 13.61 1.39
C LEU A 88 2.56 13.14 0.28
N GLU A 89 3.49 12.26 0.65
CA GLU A 89 4.41 11.63 -0.27
C GLU A 89 3.84 10.26 -0.65
N THR A 90 3.72 10.02 -1.95
CA THR A 90 2.98 8.88 -2.50
C THR A 90 3.87 7.99 -3.36
N LEU A 91 3.81 6.68 -3.16
CA LEU A 91 4.34 5.66 -4.05
C LEU A 91 3.21 4.97 -4.80
N LEU A 92 3.26 5.01 -6.12
CA LEU A 92 2.40 4.24 -7.01
C LEU A 92 3.11 2.95 -7.38
N ILE A 93 2.44 1.82 -7.18
CA ILE A 93 3.02 0.49 -7.32
C ILE A 93 2.09 -0.34 -8.20
N SER A 94 2.65 -0.89 -9.29
CA SER A 94 1.89 -1.70 -10.24
C SER A 94 2.57 -3.04 -10.46
N PHE A 95 1.83 -4.12 -10.28
CA PHE A 95 2.34 -5.48 -10.41
C PHE A 95 1.27 -6.42 -10.96
N ALA A 96 1.69 -7.57 -11.50
CA ALA A 96 0.77 -8.64 -11.86
C ALA A 96 0.23 -9.31 -10.59
N SER A 97 -1.08 -9.58 -10.53
CA SER A 97 -1.71 -10.31 -9.42
C SER A 97 -0.94 -11.59 -9.07
N GLY A 98 -0.68 -11.84 -7.78
CA GLY A 98 0.11 -12.98 -7.30
C GLY A 98 0.91 -12.66 -6.04
N GLY A 99 1.96 -13.44 -5.75
CA GLY A 99 2.79 -13.33 -4.54
C GLY A 99 3.51 -11.98 -4.34
N VAL A 100 3.60 -11.16 -5.39
CA VAL A 100 4.22 -9.81 -5.34
C VAL A 100 3.48 -8.90 -4.37
N GLY A 101 2.15 -9.01 -4.28
CA GLY A 101 1.36 -8.22 -3.33
C GLY A 101 1.65 -8.57 -1.88
N VAL A 102 1.93 -9.84 -1.58
CA VAL A 102 2.35 -10.30 -0.24
C VAL A 102 3.71 -9.72 0.10
N ALA A 103 4.69 -9.89 -0.79
CA ALA A 103 6.04 -9.34 -0.59
C ALA A 103 6.04 -7.82 -0.39
N LEU A 104 5.14 -7.10 -1.09
CA LEU A 104 4.98 -5.66 -0.92
C LEU A 104 4.52 -5.30 0.48
N VAL A 105 3.45 -5.94 0.96
CA VAL A 105 2.91 -5.67 2.30
C VAL A 105 3.92 -6.05 3.38
N GLU A 106 4.59 -7.20 3.22
CA GLU A 106 5.64 -7.64 4.13
C GLU A 106 6.84 -6.69 4.16
N GLY A 107 7.28 -6.19 3.00
CA GLY A 107 8.35 -5.20 2.89
C GLY A 107 8.00 -3.91 3.62
N VAL A 108 6.78 -3.37 3.41
CA VAL A 108 6.33 -2.16 4.11
C VAL A 108 6.22 -2.39 5.61
N PHE A 109 5.72 -3.55 6.06
CA PHE A 109 5.63 -3.88 7.48
C PHE A 109 7.02 -4.06 8.11
N GLY A 110 7.95 -4.69 7.40
CA GLY A 110 9.35 -4.81 7.79
C GLY A 110 10.00 -3.44 7.95
N TRP A 111 9.81 -2.57 6.97
CA TRP A 111 10.25 -1.18 7.01
C TRP A 111 9.65 -0.44 8.20
N LEU A 112 8.33 -0.48 8.41
CA LEU A 112 7.65 0.16 9.54
C LEU A 112 8.18 -0.31 10.90
N ARG A 113 8.48 -1.60 11.06
CA ARG A 113 9.06 -2.15 12.30
C ARG A 113 10.46 -1.60 12.60
N SER A 114 11.19 -1.17 11.58
CA SER A 114 12.53 -0.57 11.70
C SER A 114 12.51 0.92 12.04
N ARG A 115 11.32 1.55 12.04
CA ARG A 115 11.16 3.01 12.20
C ARG A 115 10.77 3.42 13.61
N PRO A 116 11.09 4.67 14.01
CA PRO A 116 10.54 5.28 15.22
C PRO A 116 9.01 5.40 15.11
N ALA A 117 8.33 5.33 16.27
CA ALA A 117 6.88 5.49 16.34
C ALA A 117 6.46 6.87 15.80
N GLY A 118 5.29 6.94 15.18
CA GLY A 118 4.74 8.19 14.61
C GLY A 118 4.70 8.24 13.07
N ILE A 119 5.06 7.14 12.40
CA ILE A 119 4.84 7.00 10.96
C ILE A 119 3.57 6.18 10.71
N THR A 120 2.67 6.73 9.92
CA THR A 120 1.47 6.05 9.42
C THR A 120 1.57 5.89 7.91
N VAL A 121 1.31 4.68 7.43
CA VAL A 121 1.28 4.33 6.02
C VAL A 121 -0.14 3.98 5.62
N LYS A 122 -0.64 4.64 4.58
CA LYS A 122 -1.94 4.35 3.98
C LYS A 122 -1.77 3.60 2.68
N PHE A 123 -2.37 2.42 2.59
CA PHE A 123 -2.50 1.63 1.37
C PHE A 123 -3.84 1.92 0.71
N SER A 124 -3.89 2.00 -0.61
CA SER A 124 -5.14 2.06 -1.36
C SER A 124 -5.04 1.35 -2.70
N ASN A 125 -6.09 0.61 -3.08
CA ASN A 125 -6.23 0.01 -4.42
C ASN A 125 -7.15 0.83 -5.33
N GLY A 126 -7.63 1.97 -4.84
CA GLY A 126 -8.54 2.86 -5.53
C GLY A 126 -9.97 2.87 -5.00
N ASP A 127 -10.51 1.69 -4.70
CA ASP A 127 -11.85 1.55 -4.10
C ASP A 127 -11.81 1.61 -2.57
N ARG A 128 -10.74 1.05 -2.01
CA ARG A 128 -10.54 0.88 -0.59
C ARG A 128 -9.23 1.48 -0.16
N SER A 129 -9.20 1.95 1.07
CA SER A 129 -7.97 2.36 1.72
C SER A 129 -7.86 1.80 3.12
N VAL A 130 -6.63 1.49 3.50
CA VAL A 130 -6.28 0.85 4.76
C VAL A 130 -5.09 1.59 5.35
N GLU A 131 -5.20 2.03 6.60
CA GLU A 131 -4.13 2.70 7.32
C GLU A 131 -3.46 1.73 8.29
N VAL A 132 -2.13 1.78 8.32
CA VAL A 132 -1.30 1.00 9.24
C VAL A 132 -0.18 1.87 9.81
N ASP A 133 0.19 1.57 11.03
CA ASP A 133 1.24 2.23 11.80
C ASP A 133 2.22 1.19 12.35
N ASP A 134 3.21 1.63 13.12
CA ASP A 134 4.23 0.75 13.71
C ASP A 134 3.64 -0.36 14.61
N ARG A 135 2.53 -0.09 15.32
CA ARG A 135 1.88 -1.07 16.19
C ARG A 135 1.18 -2.12 15.35
N THR A 136 0.44 -1.67 14.35
CA THR A 136 -0.21 -2.56 13.38
C THR A 136 0.81 -3.40 12.63
N ALA A 137 1.97 -2.83 12.27
CA ALA A 137 3.04 -3.55 11.59
C ALA A 137 3.62 -4.71 12.40
N ARG A 138 3.58 -4.66 13.74
CA ARG A 138 4.06 -5.71 14.63
C ARG A 138 3.10 -6.89 14.76
N ASP A 139 1.86 -6.74 14.32
CA ASP A 139 0.88 -7.83 14.33
C ASP A 139 0.96 -8.66 13.03
N PRO A 140 1.35 -9.95 13.09
CA PRO A 140 1.37 -10.79 11.91
C PRO A 140 -0.02 -11.00 11.30
N ALA A 141 -1.10 -10.92 12.08
CA ALA A 141 -2.46 -11.06 11.56
C ALA A 141 -2.89 -9.87 10.68
N ALA A 142 -2.31 -8.68 10.92
CA ALA A 142 -2.62 -7.47 10.17
C ALA A 142 -2.17 -7.54 8.70
N VAL A 143 -1.13 -8.32 8.37
CA VAL A 143 -0.70 -8.55 6.98
C VAL A 143 -1.82 -9.23 6.18
N ILE A 144 -2.39 -10.31 6.72
CA ILE A 144 -3.46 -11.07 6.06
C ILE A 144 -4.72 -10.20 5.94
N ALA A 145 -5.08 -9.50 7.01
CA ALA A 145 -6.24 -8.61 7.00
C ALA A 145 -6.11 -7.50 5.95
N LEU A 146 -4.92 -6.92 5.78
CA LEU A 146 -4.67 -5.89 4.78
C LEU A 146 -4.76 -6.43 3.34
N LEU A 147 -4.14 -7.58 3.09
CA LEU A 147 -4.20 -8.25 1.77
C LEU A 147 -5.64 -8.59 1.36
N GLN A 148 -6.45 -9.06 2.30
CA GLN A 148 -7.88 -9.33 2.07
C GLN A 148 -8.69 -8.05 1.88
N ALA A 149 -8.42 -7.01 2.68
CA ALA A 149 -9.12 -5.74 2.58
C ALA A 149 -8.92 -5.09 1.21
N LEU A 150 -7.71 -5.17 0.66
CA LEU A 150 -7.34 -4.59 -0.63
C LEU A 150 -7.58 -5.52 -1.84
N ASP A 151 -8.14 -6.72 -1.62
CA ASP A 151 -8.37 -7.75 -2.65
C ASP A 151 -7.09 -8.08 -3.46
N VAL A 152 -5.94 -8.00 -2.78
CA VAL A 152 -4.60 -8.23 -3.38
C VAL A 152 -4.33 -9.71 -3.53
N ILE A 153 -4.87 -10.51 -2.62
CA ILE A 153 -4.99 -11.96 -2.76
C ILE A 153 -6.41 -12.25 -3.25
N GLU A 154 -6.55 -13.11 -4.26
CA GLU A 154 -7.88 -13.55 -4.71
C GLU A 154 -8.69 -13.99 -3.48
N SER A 155 -9.79 -13.30 -3.21
CA SER A 155 -10.81 -13.79 -2.32
C SER A 155 -11.35 -15.08 -2.94
N GLY A 156 -10.75 -16.22 -2.61
CA GLY A 156 -11.29 -17.53 -2.98
C GLY A 156 -12.78 -17.57 -2.64
N PRO A 157 -13.62 -18.17 -3.50
CA PRO A 157 -15.07 -18.02 -3.40
C PRO A 157 -15.52 -18.41 -1.99
N ARG A 158 -16.21 -17.48 -1.31
CA ARG A 158 -16.94 -17.77 -0.07
C ARG A 158 -18.02 -18.79 -0.40
N GLY A 159 -17.66 -20.06 -0.28
CA GLY A 159 -18.57 -21.20 -0.39
C GLY A 159 -19.64 -21.09 0.69
N LYS A 160 -20.89 -21.21 0.26
CA LYS A 160 -22.11 -21.14 1.06
C LYS A 160 -22.29 -22.40 1.89
#